data_AF-A0AAV7CCU4-F1
#
_entry.id   AF-A0AAV7CCU4-F1
#
_cell.length_a   1.000
_cell.length_b   1.000
_cell.length_c   1.000
_cell.angle_alpha   90.00
_cell.angle_beta   90.00
_cell.angle_gamma   90.00
#
_symmetry.space_group_name_H-M   'P 1'
#
loop_
_entity.id
_entity.type
_entity.pdbx_description
1 polymer ?
#
loop_
_entity_poly.entity_id
_entity_poly.type
_entity_poly.pdbx_seq_one_letter_code
_entity_poly.pdbx_strand_id
1 'polypeptide(L)'
;MGRLCERCAQLLQDFGNFVRSTASRVAERIKELAAELRECCCLTSRKTKVKQLYEPVLPQHEREAAEEFLKHLEIGPKEWPPSKETLDALMTVAFSESTELQHSAALYYLHISQNMTTQLPPKLLEPYLPLLQSSDLEVQQMSSLSLVNFLLQGNVNKEQVVHVGLLEPILEMLESGDSAIQCNSCACIMTLAISEYNCETIGLTGGFMPLLTLAKSYDPRVQQNAVGAILNLTRSERIKSIMCHEGALPVLTLLLQSADAEIQYYSCASLGNIAANSEYHKAMLAIGDKFLLRMLVSLMSSTVQKVSSQACLCLNNLASNAEVRGHLLNIDFMPLFPALLNSSNKDVRQASVTLLCTLSHPPRNLDAFVCKDMLQHLAILMQMERANHVVIIHTSCIMENICRAGAVEVLVRSQCFEELLLSLLDPMNDEESIGFVVECLAELTKHEFTLKYLYERKGESPIKCLVRMAMNLENKDLSFKSATVIRNLSHSGASNLKYFKEEVQDYLTCYLSHPELRFQQMAISTLCSLSEDPKFSVAIGQSRLKEQLEEIRQQTEATHALLKRTISQTDNLNLNE
;
A
#
# COMPACT_ATOMS: atom_id res chain seq x y z
N MET A 1 29.47 -5.59 26.02
CA MET A 1 29.54 -6.97 26.56
C MET A 1 30.92 -7.17 27.19
N GLY A 2 30.99 -7.46 28.48
CA GLY A 2 32.26 -7.55 29.22
C GLY A 2 33.06 -8.80 28.87
N ARG A 3 34.38 -8.65 28.67
CA ARG A 3 35.29 -9.79 28.44
C ARG A 3 35.49 -10.55 29.76
N LEU A 4 35.34 -11.87 29.71
CA LEU A 4 35.66 -12.77 30.82
C LEU A 4 37.15 -12.67 31.15
N CYS A 5 37.51 -12.69 32.44
CA CYS A 5 38.92 -12.78 32.84
C CYS A 5 39.48 -14.18 32.51
N GLU A 6 40.80 -14.28 32.34
CA GLU A 6 41.49 -15.52 31.92
C GLU A 6 41.11 -16.73 32.78
N ARG A 7 40.95 -16.54 34.09
CA ARG A 7 40.57 -17.62 35.01
C ARG A 7 39.16 -18.16 34.75
N CYS A 8 38.20 -17.28 34.42
CA CYS A 8 36.84 -17.69 34.07
C CYS A 8 36.77 -18.33 32.68
N ALA A 9 37.58 -17.84 31.73
CA ALA A 9 37.70 -18.45 30.41
C ALA A 9 38.27 -19.88 30.50
N GLN A 10 39.30 -20.08 31.32
CA GLN A 10 39.89 -21.40 31.55
C GLN A 10 38.90 -22.38 32.20
N LEU A 11 38.16 -21.94 33.24
CA LEU A 11 37.16 -22.78 33.90
C LEU A 11 36.01 -23.18 32.96
N LEU A 12 35.57 -22.29 32.07
CA LEU A 12 34.56 -22.60 31.05
C LEU A 12 35.10 -23.60 30.02
N GLN A 13 36.36 -23.47 29.63
CA GLN A 13 37.00 -24.38 28.68
C GLN A 13 37.19 -25.78 29.30
N ASP A 14 37.63 -25.85 30.56
CA ASP A 14 37.77 -27.09 31.32
C ASP A 14 36.41 -27.76 31.53
N PHE A 15 35.37 -26.99 31.85
CA PHE A 15 33.98 -27.50 31.95
C PHE A 15 33.47 -28.03 30.60
N GLY A 16 33.68 -27.30 29.49
CA GLY A 16 33.29 -27.75 28.16
C GLY A 16 34.03 -29.01 27.71
N ASN A 17 35.28 -29.20 28.12
CA ASN A 17 36.04 -30.42 27.88
C ASN A 17 35.56 -31.59 28.75
N PHE A 18 35.21 -31.33 30.01
CA PHE A 18 34.61 -32.31 30.90
C PHE A 18 33.26 -32.81 30.38
N VAL A 19 32.38 -31.90 29.92
CA VAL A 19 31.07 -32.25 29.35
C VAL A 19 31.25 -33.10 28.08
N ARG A 20 32.14 -32.71 27.17
CA ARG A 20 32.41 -33.49 25.94
C ARG A 20 32.97 -34.87 26.23
N SER A 21 33.93 -34.98 27.15
CA SER A 21 34.51 -36.27 27.55
C SER A 21 33.47 -37.19 28.18
N THR A 22 32.63 -36.65 29.07
CA THR A 22 31.57 -37.41 29.74
C THR A 22 30.48 -37.82 28.76
N ALA A 23 30.06 -36.94 27.85
CA ALA A 23 29.09 -37.26 26.80
C ALA A 23 29.60 -38.36 25.85
N SER A 24 30.87 -38.30 25.44
CA SER A 24 31.50 -39.33 24.61
C SER A 24 31.54 -40.69 25.32
N ARG A 25 31.90 -40.72 26.60
CA ARG A 25 31.92 -41.95 27.41
C ARG A 25 30.53 -42.53 27.64
N VAL A 26 29.52 -41.67 27.86
CA VAL A 26 28.11 -42.11 27.97
C VAL A 26 27.62 -42.66 26.64
N ALA A 27 27.94 -42.01 25.52
CA ALA A 27 27.56 -42.48 24.19
C ALA A 27 28.22 -43.82 23.84
N GLU A 28 29.50 -44.01 24.16
CA GLU A 28 30.16 -45.32 23.99
C GLU A 28 29.54 -46.37 24.90
N ARG A 29 29.25 -46.05 26.17
CA ARG A 29 28.62 -47.01 27.08
C ARG A 29 27.22 -47.41 26.65
N ILE A 30 26.45 -46.49 26.06
CA ILE A 30 25.15 -46.77 25.45
C ILE A 30 25.32 -47.68 24.22
N LYS A 31 26.35 -47.46 23.39
CA LYS A 31 26.65 -48.34 22.24
C LYS A 31 27.05 -49.74 22.66
N GLU A 32 27.89 -49.87 23.71
CA GLU A 32 28.27 -51.16 24.30
C GLU A 32 27.04 -51.89 24.86
N LEU A 33 26.23 -51.22 25.69
CA LEU A 33 24.98 -51.77 26.21
C LEU A 33 24.00 -52.15 25.11
N ALA A 34 23.90 -51.37 24.03
CA ALA A 34 23.06 -51.69 22.88
C ALA A 34 23.58 -52.90 22.09
N ALA A 35 24.88 -53.11 22.01
CA ALA A 35 25.49 -54.30 21.40
C ALA A 35 25.24 -55.54 22.27
N GLU A 36 25.44 -55.44 23.59
CA GLU A 36 25.15 -56.53 24.55
C GLU A 36 23.65 -56.88 24.58
N LEU A 37 22.75 -55.88 24.47
CA LEU A 37 21.31 -56.09 24.34
C LEU A 37 20.91 -56.74 23.00
N ARG A 38 21.66 -56.49 21.91
CA ARG A 38 21.42 -57.14 20.61
C ARG A 38 21.76 -58.63 20.63
N GLU A 39 22.75 -59.04 21.43
CA GLU A 39 23.16 -60.44 21.59
C GLU A 39 22.34 -61.20 22.63
N CYS A 40 21.47 -60.52 23.40
CA CYS A 40 20.63 -61.15 24.41
C CYS A 40 19.51 -62.01 23.79
N CYS A 41 19.52 -63.32 24.10
CA CYS A 41 18.54 -64.31 23.65
C CYS A 41 17.08 -63.99 24.04
N CYS A 42 16.87 -63.20 25.10
CA CYS A 42 15.55 -62.75 25.54
C CYS A 42 14.90 -61.72 24.58
N LEU A 43 15.72 -60.97 23.84
CA LEU A 43 15.28 -59.92 22.91
C LEU A 43 15.22 -60.41 21.45
N THR A 44 15.98 -61.44 21.10
CA THR A 44 15.94 -62.07 19.76
C THR A 44 14.76 -63.05 19.60
N SER A 45 14.35 -63.76 20.66
CA SER A 45 13.19 -64.67 20.64
C SER A 45 11.82 -63.93 20.57
N ARG A 46 11.72 -62.73 21.15
CA ARG A 46 10.51 -61.89 21.05
C ARG A 46 10.33 -61.24 19.67
N LYS A 47 11.43 -60.94 18.96
CA LYS A 47 11.39 -60.39 17.59
C LYS A 47 10.84 -61.37 16.56
N THR A 48 11.05 -62.69 16.75
CA THR A 48 10.59 -63.70 15.78
C THR A 48 9.11 -64.05 15.90
N LYS A 49 8.50 -63.92 17.09
CA LYS A 49 7.07 -64.22 17.30
C LYS A 49 6.13 -63.02 17.16
N VAL A 50 6.62 -61.79 17.34
CA VAL A 50 5.79 -60.57 17.16
C VAL A 50 5.79 -60.07 15.71
N LYS A 51 6.89 -60.26 14.93
CA LYS A 51 6.93 -59.93 13.50
C LYS A 51 5.93 -60.70 12.63
N GLN A 52 5.46 -61.86 13.08
CA GLN A 52 4.51 -62.68 12.31
C GLN A 52 3.05 -62.28 12.51
N LEU A 53 2.74 -61.27 13.34
CA LEU A 53 1.36 -60.91 13.66
C LEU A 53 0.96 -59.50 13.24
N TYR A 54 1.72 -58.84 12.36
CA TYR A 54 1.35 -57.77 11.41
C TYR A 54 2.63 -57.01 11.05
N GLU A 55 3.43 -57.51 10.10
CA GLU A 55 4.32 -56.64 9.30
C GLU A 55 3.55 -56.36 8.01
N PRO A 56 3.17 -55.11 7.70
CA PRO A 56 2.75 -54.78 6.35
C PRO A 56 3.95 -55.03 5.45
N VAL A 57 3.91 -56.15 4.72
CA VAL A 57 4.92 -56.49 3.72
C VAL A 57 4.77 -55.44 2.63
N LEU A 58 5.59 -54.37 2.69
CA LEU A 58 5.64 -53.36 1.63
C LEU A 58 5.70 -54.07 0.27
N PRO A 59 4.84 -53.70 -0.70
CA PRO A 59 4.94 -54.18 -2.06
C PRO A 59 6.36 -54.02 -2.62
N GLN A 60 6.75 -54.92 -3.52
CA GLN A 60 8.12 -54.94 -4.06
C GLN A 60 8.54 -53.59 -4.66
N HIS A 61 7.64 -52.92 -5.39
CA HIS A 61 7.92 -51.62 -5.99
C HIS A 61 8.14 -50.51 -4.95
N GLU A 62 7.41 -50.52 -3.82
CA GLU A 62 7.62 -49.55 -2.73
C GLU A 62 8.95 -49.78 -2.02
N ARG A 63 9.37 -51.05 -1.86
CA ARG A 63 10.69 -51.39 -1.30
C ARG A 63 11.82 -50.91 -2.19
N GLU A 64 11.74 -51.19 -3.49
CA GLU A 64 12.72 -50.75 -4.47
C GLU A 64 12.82 -49.21 -4.51
N ALA A 65 11.67 -48.52 -4.47
CA ALA A 65 11.63 -47.07 -4.37
C ALA A 65 12.22 -46.53 -3.07
N ALA A 66 11.89 -47.15 -1.92
CA ALA A 66 12.44 -46.75 -0.62
C ALA A 66 13.96 -46.95 -0.56
N GLU A 67 14.48 -48.07 -1.09
CA GLU A 67 15.92 -48.31 -1.17
C GLU A 67 16.63 -47.28 -2.06
N GLU A 68 16.05 -46.94 -3.21
CA GLU A 68 16.61 -45.92 -4.10
C GLU A 68 16.57 -44.53 -3.45
N PHE A 69 15.47 -44.19 -2.79
CA PHE A 69 15.33 -42.93 -2.06
C PHE A 69 16.32 -42.82 -0.89
N LEU A 70 16.56 -43.91 -0.15
CA LEU A 70 17.56 -43.96 0.91
C LEU A 70 18.97 -43.71 0.39
N LYS A 71 19.35 -44.30 -0.76
CA LYS A 71 20.65 -44.03 -1.39
C LYS A 71 20.83 -42.53 -1.69
N HIS A 72 19.79 -41.87 -2.19
CA HIS A 72 19.81 -40.42 -2.42
C HIS A 72 20.02 -39.63 -1.12
N LEU A 73 19.30 -40.00 -0.05
CA LEU A 73 19.45 -39.37 1.26
C LEU A 73 20.88 -39.53 1.84
N GLU A 74 21.52 -40.68 1.64
CA GLU A 74 22.89 -40.96 2.10
C GLU A 74 23.96 -40.16 1.35
N ILE A 75 23.77 -39.94 0.04
CA ILE A 75 24.70 -39.15 -0.79
C ILE A 75 24.57 -37.64 -0.48
N GLY A 76 23.39 -37.24 0.02
CA GLY A 76 22.99 -35.85 0.30
C GLY A 76 22.61 -35.10 -0.98
N PRO A 77 22.03 -33.88 -0.87
CA PRO A 77 21.55 -33.09 -2.02
C PRO A 77 22.69 -32.44 -2.83
N LYS A 78 23.76 -33.20 -3.13
CA LYS A 78 24.91 -32.73 -3.91
C LYS A 78 24.57 -32.54 -5.39
N GLU A 79 23.61 -33.31 -5.89
CA GLU A 79 23.05 -33.17 -7.24
C GLU A 79 21.65 -32.56 -7.14
N TRP A 80 21.50 -31.35 -7.68
CA TRP A 80 20.23 -30.64 -7.76
C TRP A 80 20.03 -30.10 -9.17
N PRO A 81 18.89 -30.37 -9.85
CA PRO A 81 17.70 -31.11 -9.39
C PRO A 81 17.92 -32.64 -9.27
N PRO A 82 17.07 -33.37 -8.53
CA PRO A 82 17.18 -34.81 -8.38
C PRO A 82 17.05 -35.54 -9.72
N SER A 83 17.68 -36.72 -9.83
CA SER A 83 17.57 -37.59 -11.01
C SER A 83 16.13 -38.03 -11.24
N LYS A 84 15.83 -38.51 -12.46
CA LYS A 84 14.50 -39.04 -12.78
C LYS A 84 14.13 -40.22 -11.87
N GLU A 85 15.09 -41.11 -11.63
CA GLU A 85 14.95 -42.28 -10.77
C GLU A 85 14.62 -41.88 -9.33
N THR A 86 15.30 -40.85 -8.82
CA THR A 86 15.05 -40.29 -7.47
C THR A 86 13.67 -39.63 -7.38
N LEU A 87 13.25 -38.92 -8.43
CA LEU A 87 11.93 -38.32 -8.49
C LEU A 87 10.82 -39.39 -8.52
N ASP A 88 10.98 -40.43 -9.34
CA ASP A 88 10.03 -41.56 -9.43
C ASP A 88 9.96 -42.33 -8.10
N ALA A 89 11.11 -42.50 -7.42
CA ALA A 89 11.17 -43.07 -6.08
C ALA A 89 10.45 -42.19 -5.04
N LEU A 90 10.69 -40.87 -5.03
CA LEU A 90 10.01 -39.94 -4.13
C LEU A 90 8.50 -39.90 -4.37
N MET A 91 8.05 -39.94 -5.62
CA MET A 91 6.64 -40.07 -5.97
C MET A 91 6.05 -41.34 -5.36
N THR A 92 6.71 -42.49 -5.57
CA THR A 92 6.23 -43.78 -5.02
C THR A 92 6.16 -43.76 -3.49
N VAL A 93 7.19 -43.22 -2.83
CA VAL A 93 7.26 -43.10 -1.36
C VAL A 93 6.17 -42.16 -0.82
N ALA A 94 5.90 -41.04 -1.50
CA ALA A 94 4.88 -40.08 -1.09
C ALA A 94 3.44 -40.58 -1.30
N PHE A 95 3.18 -41.32 -2.37
CA PHE A 95 1.85 -41.90 -2.68
C PHE A 95 1.59 -43.25 -1.99
N SER A 96 2.55 -43.78 -1.23
CA SER A 96 2.38 -45.02 -0.48
C SER A 96 1.28 -44.90 0.57
N GLU A 97 0.59 -46.01 0.87
CA GLU A 97 -0.32 -46.13 2.01
C GLU A 97 0.44 -46.20 3.35
N SER A 98 1.77 -46.45 3.32
CA SER A 98 2.61 -46.51 4.52
C SER A 98 2.95 -45.12 5.03
N THR A 99 2.49 -44.79 6.23
CA THR A 99 2.82 -43.52 6.90
C THR A 99 4.32 -43.38 7.18
N GLU A 100 5.05 -44.48 7.36
CA GLU A 100 6.52 -44.47 7.54
C GLU A 100 7.25 -44.02 6.26
N LEU A 101 6.75 -44.44 5.09
CA LEU A 101 7.28 -44.01 3.79
C LEU A 101 6.93 -42.55 3.54
N GLN A 102 5.66 -42.16 3.75
CA GLN A 102 5.24 -40.77 3.65
C GLN A 102 6.04 -39.84 4.58
N HIS A 103 6.30 -40.27 5.82
CA HIS A 103 7.14 -39.54 6.77
C HIS A 103 8.57 -39.33 6.24
N SER A 104 9.15 -40.33 5.58
CA SER A 104 10.47 -40.21 4.96
C SER A 104 10.48 -39.15 3.84
N ALA A 105 9.44 -39.12 3.00
CA ALA A 105 9.27 -38.09 1.98
C ALA A 105 9.04 -36.69 2.59
N ALA A 106 8.17 -36.57 3.60
CA ALA A 106 7.89 -35.31 4.28
C ALA A 106 9.12 -34.73 4.97
N LEU A 107 9.91 -35.57 5.64
CA LEU A 107 11.17 -35.17 6.28
C LEU A 107 12.19 -34.67 5.25
N TYR A 108 12.27 -35.32 4.09
CA TYR A 108 13.11 -34.85 2.99
C TYR A 108 12.69 -33.46 2.53
N TYR A 109 11.41 -33.23 2.26
CA TYR A 109 10.89 -31.91 1.88
C TYR A 109 11.19 -30.84 2.94
N LEU A 110 11.03 -31.16 4.22
CA LEU A 110 11.38 -30.24 5.29
C LEU A 110 12.87 -29.90 5.26
N HIS A 111 13.75 -30.90 5.13
CA HIS A 111 15.19 -30.68 5.04
C HIS A 111 15.59 -29.82 3.84
N ILE A 112 15.06 -30.10 2.64
CA ILE A 112 15.39 -29.30 1.45
C ILE A 112 14.81 -27.89 1.54
N SER A 113 13.63 -27.70 2.13
CA SER A 113 13.02 -26.36 2.30
C SER A 113 13.84 -25.41 3.19
N GLN A 114 14.67 -25.95 4.08
CA GLN A 114 15.51 -25.17 4.99
C GLN A 114 16.86 -24.77 4.37
N ASN A 115 17.33 -25.52 3.37
CA ASN A 115 18.69 -25.39 2.84
C ASN A 115 18.73 -24.95 1.36
N MET A 116 17.58 -24.87 0.69
CA MET A 116 17.51 -24.59 -0.74
C MET A 116 17.66 -23.10 -1.05
N THR A 117 18.50 -22.80 -2.04
CA THR A 117 18.73 -21.44 -2.57
C THR A 117 18.25 -21.27 -4.03
N THR A 118 17.63 -22.29 -4.60
CA THR A 118 17.20 -22.36 -6.01
C THR A 118 15.69 -22.65 -6.10
N GLN A 119 15.10 -22.47 -7.28
CA GLN A 119 13.70 -22.80 -7.50
C GLN A 119 13.46 -24.31 -7.41
N LEU A 120 12.35 -24.70 -6.80
CA LEU A 120 11.86 -26.07 -6.76
C LEU A 120 11.27 -26.45 -8.14
N PRO A 121 11.78 -27.49 -8.80
CA PRO A 121 11.20 -28.01 -10.04
C PRO A 121 9.69 -28.28 -9.89
N PRO A 122 8.83 -27.85 -10.85
CA PRO A 122 7.38 -28.03 -10.73
C PRO A 122 6.90 -29.46 -10.48
N LYS A 123 7.61 -30.46 -11.02
CA LYS A 123 7.29 -31.89 -10.82
C LYS A 123 7.41 -32.33 -9.36
N LEU A 124 8.24 -31.65 -8.57
CA LEU A 124 8.38 -31.92 -7.14
C LEU A 124 7.23 -31.31 -6.31
N LEU A 125 6.24 -30.69 -6.93
CA LEU A 125 5.00 -30.29 -6.26
C LEU A 125 3.98 -31.44 -6.21
N GLU A 126 3.99 -32.37 -7.16
CA GLU A 126 3.03 -33.48 -7.22
C GLU A 126 3.06 -34.38 -5.96
N PRO A 127 4.24 -34.74 -5.38
CA PRO A 127 4.27 -35.50 -4.13
C PRO A 127 3.59 -34.83 -2.94
N TYR A 128 3.35 -33.51 -2.96
CA TYR A 128 2.64 -32.85 -1.87
C TYR A 128 1.16 -33.24 -1.82
N LEU A 129 0.54 -33.69 -2.93
CA LEU A 129 -0.88 -34.09 -2.95
C LEU A 129 -1.19 -35.14 -1.86
N PRO A 130 -0.58 -36.34 -1.85
CA PRO A 130 -0.85 -37.35 -0.83
C PRO A 130 -0.30 -36.96 0.55
N LEU A 131 0.82 -36.21 0.60
CA LEU A 131 1.45 -35.86 1.87
C LEU A 131 0.62 -34.84 2.67
N LEU A 132 0.03 -33.84 2.01
CA LEU A 132 -0.86 -32.88 2.67
C LEU A 132 -2.20 -33.51 3.09
N GLN A 133 -2.61 -34.60 2.46
CA GLN A 133 -3.83 -35.35 2.77
C GLN A 133 -3.58 -36.58 3.67
N SER A 134 -2.34 -36.78 4.15
CA SER A 134 -1.99 -37.92 4.98
C SER A 134 -2.86 -37.98 6.24
N SER A 135 -3.26 -39.17 6.68
CA SER A 135 -3.94 -39.32 7.98
C SER A 135 -3.00 -39.11 9.18
N ASP A 136 -1.69 -39.08 8.94
CA ASP A 136 -0.67 -38.85 9.96
C ASP A 136 -0.40 -37.35 10.13
N LEU A 137 -0.59 -36.86 11.35
CA LEU A 137 -0.45 -35.43 11.66
C LEU A 137 1.01 -34.95 11.54
N GLU A 138 2.00 -35.80 11.84
CA GLU A 138 3.41 -35.41 11.72
C GLU A 138 3.80 -35.25 10.24
N VAL A 139 3.32 -36.15 9.37
CA VAL A 139 3.46 -36.02 7.90
C VAL A 139 2.85 -34.72 7.42
N GLN A 140 1.58 -34.45 7.74
CA GLN A 140 0.91 -33.20 7.34
C GLN A 140 1.63 -31.96 7.87
N GLN A 141 2.10 -31.97 9.12
CA GLN A 141 2.83 -30.85 9.72
C GLN A 141 4.15 -30.57 8.98
N MET A 142 4.96 -31.60 8.74
CA MET A 142 6.25 -31.46 8.03
C MET A 142 6.05 -30.96 6.60
N SER A 143 5.10 -31.56 5.88
CA SER A 143 4.81 -31.21 4.49
C SER A 143 4.19 -29.82 4.36
N SER A 144 3.21 -29.46 5.19
CA SER A 144 2.65 -28.11 5.15
C SER A 144 3.70 -27.05 5.52
N LEU A 145 4.55 -27.32 6.52
CA LEU A 145 5.63 -26.41 6.91
C LEU A 145 6.68 -26.24 5.80
N SER A 146 7.09 -27.33 5.16
CA SER A 146 8.06 -27.25 4.06
C SER A 146 7.52 -26.47 2.87
N LEU A 147 6.22 -26.62 2.55
CA LEU A 147 5.56 -25.84 1.51
C LEU A 147 5.51 -24.35 1.86
N VAL A 148 5.19 -24.01 3.12
CA VAL A 148 5.26 -22.61 3.60
C VAL A 148 6.65 -22.04 3.40
N ASN A 149 7.71 -22.77 3.79
CA ASN A 149 9.09 -22.32 3.62
C ASN A 149 9.42 -22.02 2.15
N PHE A 150 9.04 -22.93 1.23
CA PHE A 150 9.26 -22.71 -0.20
C PHE A 150 8.51 -21.50 -0.75
N LEU A 151 7.27 -21.30 -0.32
CA LEU A 151 6.45 -20.16 -0.73
C LEU A 151 7.02 -18.82 -0.24
N LEU A 152 7.44 -18.77 1.03
CA LEU A 152 7.99 -17.55 1.65
C LEU A 152 9.37 -17.19 1.10
N GLN A 153 10.21 -18.19 0.80
CA GLN A 153 11.52 -17.98 0.17
C GLN A 153 11.41 -17.67 -1.33
N GLY A 154 10.21 -17.75 -1.91
CA GLY A 154 9.99 -17.55 -3.34
C GLY A 154 10.57 -18.66 -4.21
N ASN A 155 10.88 -19.82 -3.64
CA ASN A 155 11.42 -20.99 -4.34
C ASN A 155 10.35 -21.75 -5.13
N VAL A 156 9.07 -21.42 -4.95
CA VAL A 156 7.95 -21.99 -5.69
C VAL A 156 7.10 -20.88 -6.29
N ASN A 157 6.72 -21.04 -7.55
CA ASN A 157 5.74 -20.18 -8.19
C ASN A 157 4.34 -20.42 -7.60
N LYS A 158 3.69 -19.36 -7.13
CA LYS A 158 2.39 -19.40 -6.44
C LYS A 158 1.27 -19.96 -7.32
N GLU A 159 1.24 -19.63 -8.61
CA GLU A 159 0.22 -20.09 -9.55
C GLU A 159 0.43 -21.57 -9.88
N GLN A 160 1.68 -22.02 -9.95
CA GLN A 160 2.00 -23.43 -10.16
C GLN A 160 1.47 -24.33 -9.04
N VAL A 161 1.48 -23.86 -7.79
CA VAL A 161 0.87 -24.60 -6.66
C VAL A 161 -0.61 -24.87 -6.91
N VAL A 162 -1.34 -23.87 -7.40
CA VAL A 162 -2.76 -24.01 -7.74
C VAL A 162 -2.95 -24.89 -8.98
N HIS A 163 -2.12 -24.72 -10.02
CA HIS A 163 -2.20 -25.53 -11.25
C HIS A 163 -1.93 -27.02 -11.03
N VAL A 164 -1.09 -27.39 -10.06
CA VAL A 164 -0.81 -28.79 -9.70
C VAL A 164 -1.93 -29.38 -8.81
N GLY A 165 -2.93 -28.58 -8.42
CA GLY A 165 -4.09 -29.04 -7.65
C GLY A 165 -3.88 -29.01 -6.14
N LEU A 166 -2.80 -28.38 -5.63
CA LEU A 166 -2.53 -28.34 -4.19
C LEU A 166 -3.48 -27.43 -3.41
N LEU A 167 -4.28 -26.60 -4.08
CA LEU A 167 -5.18 -25.66 -3.40
C LEU A 167 -6.22 -26.40 -2.54
N GLU A 168 -6.85 -27.45 -3.05
CA GLU A 168 -7.89 -28.20 -2.33
C GLU A 168 -7.34 -28.85 -1.04
N PRO A 169 -6.23 -29.62 -1.06
CA PRO A 169 -5.59 -30.10 0.17
C PRO A 169 -5.21 -28.98 1.15
N ILE A 170 -4.75 -27.83 0.64
CA ILE A 170 -4.43 -26.68 1.49
C ILE A 170 -5.70 -26.14 2.17
N LEU A 171 -6.82 -26.02 1.47
CA LEU A 171 -8.08 -25.56 2.03
C LEU A 171 -8.65 -26.56 3.05
N GLU A 172 -8.59 -27.87 2.78
CA GLU A 172 -9.02 -28.93 3.71
C GLU A 172 -8.28 -28.84 5.06
N MET A 173 -6.98 -28.55 5.03
CA MET A 173 -6.17 -28.40 6.25
C MET A 173 -6.62 -27.24 7.17
N LEU A 174 -7.40 -26.27 6.69
CA LEU A 174 -7.97 -25.21 7.53
C LEU A 174 -8.95 -25.77 8.57
N GLU A 175 -9.57 -26.90 8.28
CA GLU A 175 -10.54 -27.55 9.16
C GLU A 175 -9.90 -28.61 10.07
N SER A 176 -8.57 -28.76 10.01
CA SER A 176 -7.82 -29.69 10.87
C SER A 176 -8.05 -29.38 12.36
N GLY A 177 -8.04 -30.41 13.21
CA GLY A 177 -8.07 -30.25 14.66
C GLY A 177 -6.73 -29.82 15.27
N ASP A 178 -5.66 -29.78 14.48
CA ASP A 178 -4.31 -29.43 14.91
C ASP A 178 -3.95 -27.98 14.55
N SER A 179 -3.55 -27.19 15.55
CA SER A 179 -3.29 -25.76 15.33
C SER A 179 -2.04 -25.48 14.50
N ALA A 180 -1.06 -26.39 14.47
CA ALA A 180 0.12 -26.22 13.63
C ALA A 180 -0.22 -26.41 12.15
N ILE A 181 -1.05 -27.41 11.83
CA ILE A 181 -1.56 -27.63 10.47
C ILE A 181 -2.43 -26.46 10.01
N GLN A 182 -3.37 -26.00 10.84
CA GLN A 182 -4.16 -24.79 10.55
C GLN A 182 -3.27 -23.57 10.31
N CYS A 183 -2.26 -23.36 11.15
CA CYS A 183 -1.32 -22.25 11.06
C CYS A 183 -0.55 -22.28 9.73
N ASN A 184 -0.04 -23.46 9.35
CA ASN A 184 0.69 -23.66 8.10
C ASN A 184 -0.22 -23.46 6.88
N SER A 185 -1.45 -23.98 6.93
CA SER A 185 -2.43 -23.78 5.86
C SER A 185 -2.78 -22.29 5.69
N CYS A 186 -3.08 -21.57 6.77
CA CYS A 186 -3.31 -20.12 6.70
C CYS A 186 -2.10 -19.37 6.13
N ALA A 187 -0.87 -19.76 6.49
CA ALA A 187 0.36 -19.14 5.96
C ALA A 187 0.54 -19.42 4.45
N CYS A 188 0.24 -20.64 4.00
CA CYS A 188 0.21 -20.99 2.58
C CYS A 188 -0.77 -20.09 1.84
N ILE A 189 -2.02 -20.00 2.30
CA ILE A 189 -3.07 -19.21 1.65
C ILE A 189 -2.73 -17.72 1.66
N MET A 190 -2.25 -17.20 2.79
CA MET A 190 -1.76 -15.83 2.88
C MET A 190 -0.73 -15.52 1.80
N THR A 191 0.22 -16.43 1.57
CA THR A 191 1.26 -16.24 0.56
C THR A 191 0.73 -16.43 -0.87
N LEU A 192 -0.15 -17.41 -1.10
CA LEU A 192 -0.74 -17.70 -2.40
C LEU A 192 -1.66 -16.56 -2.88
N ALA A 193 -2.44 -15.96 -1.98
CA ALA A 193 -3.39 -14.89 -2.27
C ALA A 193 -2.74 -13.56 -2.69
N ILE A 194 -1.40 -13.47 -2.69
CA ILE A 194 -0.68 -12.32 -3.25
C ILE A 194 -0.82 -12.25 -4.78
N SER A 195 -0.93 -13.41 -5.47
CA SER A 195 -1.25 -13.44 -6.91
C SER A 195 -2.75 -13.16 -7.12
N GLU A 196 -3.07 -12.32 -8.09
CA GLU A 196 -4.45 -11.96 -8.46
C GLU A 196 -5.26 -13.20 -8.89
N TYR A 197 -4.67 -14.05 -9.74
CA TYR A 197 -5.30 -15.30 -10.19
C TYR A 197 -5.64 -16.22 -9.03
N ASN A 198 -4.68 -16.42 -8.12
CA ASN A 198 -4.88 -17.27 -6.95
C ASN A 198 -5.89 -16.69 -5.97
N CYS A 199 -5.88 -15.36 -5.75
CA CYS A 199 -6.80 -14.66 -4.87
C CYS A 199 -8.27 -14.96 -5.25
N GLU A 200 -8.61 -14.84 -6.53
CA GLU A 200 -9.95 -15.18 -6.99
C GLU A 200 -10.25 -16.67 -6.85
N THR A 201 -9.30 -17.54 -7.21
CA THR A 201 -9.49 -18.99 -7.15
C THR A 201 -9.74 -19.46 -5.71
N ILE A 202 -8.98 -18.95 -4.73
CA ILE A 202 -9.15 -19.24 -3.30
C ILE A 202 -10.56 -18.83 -2.84
N GLY A 203 -10.99 -17.61 -3.18
CA GLY A 203 -12.30 -17.10 -2.78
C GLY A 203 -13.46 -17.87 -3.42
N LEU A 204 -13.34 -18.25 -4.69
CA LEU A 204 -14.39 -18.99 -5.42
C LEU A 204 -14.48 -20.47 -5.03
N THR A 205 -13.40 -21.04 -4.50
CA THR A 205 -13.37 -22.43 -3.99
C THR A 205 -13.88 -22.50 -2.54
N GLY A 206 -14.43 -21.41 -1.99
CA GLY A 206 -14.99 -21.38 -0.64
C GLY A 206 -13.95 -21.28 0.47
N GLY A 207 -12.69 -20.92 0.15
CA GLY A 207 -11.62 -20.81 1.16
C GLY A 207 -11.82 -19.69 2.18
N PHE A 208 -12.73 -18.74 1.93
CA PHE A 208 -12.95 -17.60 2.83
C PHE A 208 -13.64 -17.98 4.14
N MET A 209 -14.68 -18.82 4.15
CA MET A 209 -15.42 -19.17 5.37
C MET A 209 -14.56 -19.86 6.45
N PRO A 210 -13.71 -20.86 6.10
CA PRO A 210 -12.78 -21.44 7.07
C PRO A 210 -11.80 -20.40 7.62
N LEU A 211 -11.24 -19.52 6.76
CA LEU A 211 -10.38 -18.42 7.22
C LEU A 211 -11.10 -17.47 8.18
N LEU A 212 -12.36 -17.12 7.91
CA LEU A 212 -13.16 -16.25 8.78
C LEU A 212 -13.43 -16.90 10.14
N THR A 213 -13.52 -18.23 10.18
CA THR A 213 -13.63 -19.01 11.42
C THR A 213 -12.31 -18.99 12.19
N LEU A 214 -11.19 -19.25 11.51
CA LEU A 214 -9.84 -19.25 12.10
C LEU A 214 -9.36 -17.85 12.52
N ALA A 215 -9.90 -16.78 11.94
CA ALA A 215 -9.71 -15.41 12.40
C ALA A 215 -10.22 -15.17 13.84
N LYS A 216 -10.98 -16.11 14.41
CA LYS A 216 -11.45 -16.11 15.80
C LYS A 216 -10.71 -17.15 16.67
N SER A 217 -9.65 -17.77 16.15
CA SER A 217 -8.86 -18.76 16.87
C SER A 217 -8.23 -18.17 18.13
N TYR A 218 -8.09 -19.02 19.16
CA TYR A 218 -7.33 -18.69 20.37
C TYR A 218 -5.82 -18.88 20.19
N ASP A 219 -5.37 -19.58 19.14
CA ASP A 219 -3.94 -19.65 18.78
C ASP A 219 -3.57 -18.36 18.03
N PRO A 220 -2.69 -17.51 18.59
CA PRO A 220 -2.37 -16.21 17.99
C PRO A 220 -1.76 -16.33 16.60
N ARG A 221 -0.99 -17.40 16.32
CA ARG A 221 -0.35 -17.58 15.01
C ARG A 221 -1.37 -17.95 13.94
N VAL A 222 -2.30 -18.85 14.28
CA VAL A 222 -3.43 -19.20 13.40
C VAL A 222 -4.27 -17.96 13.12
N GLN A 223 -4.64 -17.23 14.18
CA GLN A 223 -5.44 -16.02 14.05
C GLN A 223 -4.76 -14.98 13.17
N GLN A 224 -3.48 -14.69 13.41
CA GLN A 224 -2.69 -13.74 12.66
C GLN A 224 -2.59 -14.12 11.17
N ASN A 225 -2.25 -15.37 10.86
CA ASN A 225 -2.14 -15.84 9.48
C ASN A 225 -3.49 -15.83 8.76
N ALA A 226 -4.59 -16.20 9.46
CA ALA A 226 -5.93 -16.17 8.89
C ALA A 226 -6.35 -14.74 8.52
N VAL A 227 -6.14 -13.76 9.42
CA VAL A 227 -6.47 -12.35 9.14
C VAL A 227 -5.54 -11.76 8.07
N GLY A 228 -4.27 -12.18 8.04
CA GLY A 228 -3.33 -11.83 6.97
C GLY A 228 -3.74 -12.38 5.60
N ALA A 229 -4.26 -13.61 5.54
CA ALA A 229 -4.83 -14.17 4.31
C ALA A 229 -6.07 -13.40 3.86
N ILE A 230 -6.97 -13.09 4.79
CA ILE A 230 -8.17 -12.27 4.56
C ILE A 230 -7.78 -10.89 3.99
N LEU A 231 -6.75 -10.25 4.52
CA LEU A 231 -6.23 -8.99 3.97
C LEU A 231 -5.85 -9.14 2.49
N ASN A 232 -5.10 -10.18 2.13
CA ASN A 232 -4.69 -10.38 0.73
C ASN A 232 -5.90 -10.64 -0.19
N LEU A 233 -6.91 -11.35 0.31
CA LEU A 233 -8.17 -11.59 -0.42
C LEU A 233 -8.96 -10.30 -0.70
N THR A 234 -8.91 -9.30 0.19
CA THR A 234 -9.62 -8.01 0.02
C THR A 234 -9.10 -7.16 -1.14
N ARG A 235 -8.03 -7.57 -1.82
CA ARG A 235 -7.50 -6.90 -3.02
C ARG A 235 -8.38 -7.12 -4.26
N SER A 236 -9.17 -8.20 -4.31
CA SER A 236 -10.11 -8.45 -5.41
C SER A 236 -11.49 -7.91 -5.08
N GLU A 237 -12.05 -7.05 -5.94
CA GLU A 237 -13.43 -6.54 -5.80
C GLU A 237 -14.48 -7.65 -5.78
N ARG A 238 -14.27 -8.67 -6.63
CA ARG A 238 -15.16 -9.84 -6.71
C ARG A 238 -15.20 -10.58 -5.37
N ILE A 239 -14.04 -10.80 -4.76
CA ILE A 239 -13.94 -11.50 -3.48
C ILE A 239 -14.46 -10.64 -2.34
N LYS A 240 -14.22 -9.31 -2.34
CA LYS A 240 -14.79 -8.40 -1.34
C LYS A 240 -16.32 -8.49 -1.23
N SER A 241 -17.02 -8.62 -2.35
CA SER A 241 -18.48 -8.78 -2.36
C SER A 241 -18.90 -10.05 -1.62
N ILE A 242 -18.29 -11.20 -1.96
CA ILE A 242 -18.52 -12.49 -1.31
C ILE A 242 -18.25 -12.38 0.20
N MET A 243 -17.10 -11.82 0.57
CA MET A 243 -16.71 -11.66 1.97
C MET A 243 -17.71 -10.83 2.78
N CYS A 244 -18.21 -9.74 2.21
CA CYS A 244 -19.20 -8.89 2.87
C CYS A 244 -20.53 -9.62 3.07
N HIS A 245 -20.98 -10.39 2.08
CA HIS A 245 -22.18 -11.24 2.18
C HIS A 245 -22.02 -12.33 3.24
N GLU A 246 -20.82 -12.88 3.39
CA GLU A 246 -20.50 -13.94 4.35
C GLU A 246 -20.15 -13.44 5.76
N GLY A 247 -20.35 -12.13 6.03
CA GLY A 247 -20.22 -11.58 7.38
C GLY A 247 -18.79 -11.27 7.81
N ALA A 248 -17.91 -10.91 6.87
CA ALA A 248 -16.55 -10.45 7.19
C ALA A 248 -16.54 -9.21 8.10
N LEU A 249 -17.43 -8.25 7.83
CA LEU A 249 -17.34 -6.91 8.43
C LEU A 249 -17.45 -6.91 9.97
N PRO A 250 -18.42 -7.62 10.60
CA PRO A 250 -18.47 -7.68 12.07
C PRO A 250 -17.24 -8.33 12.68
N VAL A 251 -16.68 -9.37 12.05
CA VAL A 251 -15.49 -10.07 12.55
C VAL A 251 -14.26 -9.17 12.48
N LEU A 252 -14.02 -8.55 11.32
CA LEU A 252 -12.92 -7.59 11.15
C LEU A 252 -13.05 -6.41 12.11
N THR A 253 -14.26 -5.86 12.26
CA THR A 253 -14.50 -4.74 13.20
C THR A 253 -14.18 -5.13 14.64
N LEU A 254 -14.54 -6.35 15.07
CA LEU A 254 -14.21 -6.85 16.40
C LEU A 254 -12.68 -7.00 16.60
N LEU A 255 -11.97 -7.48 15.56
CA LEU A 255 -10.52 -7.68 15.62
C LEU A 255 -9.71 -6.38 15.73
N LEU A 256 -10.32 -5.21 15.49
CA LEU A 256 -9.71 -3.92 15.82
C LEU A 256 -9.43 -3.76 17.32
N GLN A 257 -10.07 -4.55 18.18
CA GLN A 257 -9.86 -4.57 19.63
C GLN A 257 -8.77 -5.56 20.08
N SER A 258 -8.14 -6.30 19.15
CA SER A 258 -7.10 -7.27 19.50
C SER A 258 -5.95 -6.61 20.26
N ALA A 259 -5.34 -7.31 21.23
CA ALA A 259 -4.11 -6.83 21.87
C ALA A 259 -2.88 -7.00 20.94
N ASP A 260 -3.00 -7.81 19.90
CA ASP A 260 -1.96 -8.04 18.90
C ASP A 260 -2.04 -6.98 17.80
N ALA A 261 -0.96 -6.20 17.66
CA ALA A 261 -0.87 -5.10 16.72
C ALA A 261 -0.85 -5.56 15.24
N GLU A 262 -0.38 -6.78 14.96
CA GLU A 262 -0.42 -7.35 13.60
C GLU A 262 -1.85 -7.67 13.21
N ILE A 263 -2.62 -8.26 14.14
CA ILE A 263 -4.04 -8.55 13.93
C ILE A 263 -4.85 -7.26 13.77
N GLN A 264 -4.61 -6.26 14.63
CA GLN A 264 -5.21 -4.94 14.49
C GLN A 264 -4.88 -4.32 13.12
N TYR A 265 -3.61 -4.38 12.70
CA TYR A 265 -3.16 -3.84 11.42
C TYR A 265 -3.82 -4.56 10.24
N TYR A 266 -3.76 -5.90 10.18
CA TYR A 266 -4.35 -6.66 9.08
C TYR A 266 -5.86 -6.48 9.00
N SER A 267 -6.54 -6.42 10.14
CA SER A 267 -7.98 -6.14 10.17
C SER A 267 -8.31 -4.73 9.69
N CYS A 268 -7.59 -3.72 10.19
CA CYS A 268 -7.78 -2.32 9.78
C CYS A 268 -7.46 -2.11 8.29
N ALA A 269 -6.45 -2.81 7.76
CA ALA A 269 -6.09 -2.78 6.36
C ALA A 269 -7.16 -3.47 5.49
N SER A 270 -7.71 -4.60 5.94
CA SER A 270 -8.80 -5.29 5.27
C SER A 270 -10.04 -4.40 5.16
N LEU A 271 -10.41 -3.74 6.26
CA LEU A 271 -11.50 -2.76 6.30
C LEU A 271 -11.19 -1.54 5.42
N GLY A 272 -9.94 -1.09 5.37
CA GLY A 272 -9.50 -0.01 4.47
C GLY A 272 -9.68 -0.35 2.99
N ASN A 273 -9.32 -1.57 2.58
CA ASN A 273 -9.50 -2.06 1.21
C ASN A 273 -10.99 -2.20 0.84
N ILE A 274 -11.83 -2.62 1.79
CA ILE A 274 -13.28 -2.66 1.59
C ILE A 274 -13.85 -1.24 1.50
N ALA A 275 -13.46 -0.34 2.39
CA ALA A 275 -13.89 1.06 2.40
C ALA A 275 -13.50 1.84 1.15
N ALA A 276 -12.55 1.37 0.35
CA ALA A 276 -12.20 1.99 -0.93
C ALA A 276 -13.39 2.00 -1.92
N ASN A 277 -14.35 1.07 -1.78
CA ASN A 277 -15.60 1.08 -2.53
C ASN A 277 -16.76 1.61 -1.66
N SER A 278 -17.39 2.69 -2.12
CA SER A 278 -18.50 3.37 -1.44
C SER A 278 -19.75 2.51 -1.25
N GLU A 279 -19.95 1.45 -2.04
CA GLU A 279 -21.09 0.55 -1.93
C GLU A 279 -21.14 -0.17 -0.58
N TYR A 280 -19.98 -0.42 0.04
CA TYR A 280 -19.89 -1.10 1.33
C TYR A 280 -20.05 -0.16 2.53
N HIS A 281 -19.98 1.16 2.35
CA HIS A 281 -19.99 2.13 3.45
C HIS A 281 -21.23 2.00 4.34
N LYS A 282 -22.41 1.82 3.73
CA LYS A 282 -23.65 1.65 4.49
C LYS A 282 -23.62 0.41 5.39
N ALA A 283 -23.11 -0.71 4.88
CA ALA A 283 -22.98 -1.94 5.66
C ALA A 283 -21.94 -1.79 6.77
N MET A 284 -20.82 -1.11 6.49
CA MET A 284 -19.77 -0.82 7.48
C MET A 284 -20.27 0.09 8.61
N LEU A 285 -21.09 1.11 8.30
CA LEU A 285 -21.69 2.00 9.29
C LEU A 285 -22.77 1.34 10.16
N ALA A 286 -23.45 0.32 9.63
CA ALA A 286 -24.50 -0.40 10.36
C ALA A 286 -23.98 -1.26 11.52
N ILE A 287 -22.66 -1.45 11.61
CA ILE A 287 -22.03 -2.30 12.63
C ILE A 287 -22.04 -1.58 13.98
N GLY A 288 -22.81 -2.13 14.92
CA GLY A 288 -22.76 -1.75 16.34
C GLY A 288 -23.04 -0.26 16.61
N ASP A 289 -23.98 0.35 15.90
CA ASP A 289 -24.26 1.80 15.99
C ASP A 289 -23.00 2.64 15.76
N LYS A 290 -22.36 2.45 14.60
CA LYS A 290 -21.13 3.15 14.18
C LYS A 290 -19.94 2.85 15.09
N PHE A 291 -19.93 1.69 15.74
CA PHE A 291 -18.82 1.21 16.56
C PHE A 291 -17.49 1.22 15.78
N LEU A 292 -17.54 0.86 14.49
CA LEU A 292 -16.37 0.92 13.60
C LEU A 292 -15.71 2.31 13.57
N LEU A 293 -16.49 3.39 13.43
CA LEU A 293 -15.93 4.75 13.39
C LEU A 293 -15.24 5.11 14.71
N ARG A 294 -15.86 4.77 15.85
CA ARG A 294 -15.26 5.01 17.18
C ARG A 294 -13.95 4.25 17.36
N MET A 295 -13.92 2.99 16.92
CA MET A 295 -12.71 2.18 16.97
C MET A 295 -11.60 2.73 16.10
N LEU A 296 -11.90 3.10 14.85
CA LEU A 296 -10.90 3.68 13.95
C LEU A 296 -10.36 5.02 14.49
N VAL A 297 -11.22 5.88 15.02
CA VAL A 297 -10.79 7.14 15.68
C VAL A 297 -9.87 6.85 16.86
N SER A 298 -10.19 5.87 17.70
CA SER A 298 -9.30 5.46 18.80
C SER A 298 -7.95 4.94 18.29
N LEU A 299 -7.94 4.18 17.19
CA LEU A 299 -6.73 3.60 16.61
C LEU A 299 -5.83 4.62 15.91
N MET A 300 -6.36 5.79 15.51
CA MET A 300 -5.53 6.90 15.02
C MET A 300 -4.44 7.25 16.03
N SER A 301 -4.72 7.18 17.33
CA SER A 301 -3.75 7.45 18.39
C SER A 301 -2.99 6.22 18.90
N SER A 302 -2.98 5.12 18.13
CA SER A 302 -2.21 3.92 18.48
C SER A 302 -0.71 4.23 18.59
N THR A 303 -0.05 3.63 19.58
CA THR A 303 1.42 3.71 19.71
C THR A 303 2.13 2.97 18.58
N VAL A 304 1.45 2.00 17.94
CA VAL A 304 1.95 1.26 16.78
C VAL A 304 1.66 2.03 15.51
N GLN A 305 2.71 2.61 14.93
CA GLN A 305 2.60 3.58 13.84
C GLN A 305 1.86 3.06 12.61
N LYS A 306 2.08 1.79 12.21
CA LYS A 306 1.37 1.19 11.07
C LYS A 306 -0.14 1.02 11.31
N VAL A 307 -0.56 0.82 12.57
CA VAL A 307 -1.98 0.76 12.93
C VAL A 307 -2.59 2.16 12.87
N SER A 308 -1.87 3.15 13.41
CA SER A 308 -2.28 4.57 13.36
C SER A 308 -2.45 5.07 11.92
N SER A 309 -1.46 4.83 11.05
CA SER A 309 -1.55 5.23 9.64
C SER A 309 -2.68 4.51 8.91
N GLN A 310 -2.84 3.20 9.13
CA GLN A 310 -3.89 2.42 8.50
C GLN A 310 -5.30 2.85 8.97
N ALA A 311 -5.45 3.23 10.24
CA ALA A 311 -6.71 3.77 10.76
C ALA A 311 -7.08 5.09 10.09
N CYS A 312 -6.10 5.99 9.91
CA CYS A 312 -6.29 7.25 9.19
C CYS A 312 -6.69 6.99 7.72
N LEU A 313 -6.04 6.05 7.03
CA LEU A 313 -6.37 5.69 5.64
C LEU A 313 -7.77 5.06 5.51
N CYS A 314 -8.14 4.15 6.42
CA CYS A 314 -9.46 3.55 6.44
C CYS A 314 -10.56 4.61 6.66
N LEU A 315 -10.35 5.52 7.63
CA LEU A 315 -11.24 6.65 7.85
C LEU A 315 -11.30 7.59 6.64
N ASN A 316 -10.19 7.82 5.95
CA ASN A 316 -10.15 8.65 4.75
C ASN A 316 -11.05 8.06 3.65
N ASN A 317 -10.94 6.76 3.41
CA ASN A 317 -11.77 6.05 2.43
C ASN A 317 -13.26 6.15 2.79
N LEU A 318 -13.62 5.95 4.06
CA LEU A 318 -15.00 6.12 4.54
C LEU A 318 -15.46 7.58 4.42
N ALA A 319 -14.60 8.55 4.76
CA ALA A 319 -14.90 9.98 4.74
C ALA A 319 -15.06 10.56 3.32
N SER A 320 -14.80 9.78 2.25
CA SER A 320 -15.24 10.16 0.91
C SER A 320 -16.78 10.32 0.83
N ASN A 321 -17.52 9.59 1.67
CA ASN A 321 -18.96 9.71 1.82
C ASN A 321 -19.36 10.84 2.79
N ALA A 322 -20.23 11.75 2.33
CA ALA A 322 -20.68 12.90 3.10
C ALA A 322 -21.43 12.54 4.39
N GLU A 323 -22.16 11.43 4.43
CA GLU A 323 -22.85 10.94 5.63
C GLU A 323 -21.84 10.49 6.70
N VAL A 324 -20.80 9.75 6.28
CA VAL A 324 -19.69 9.37 7.17
C VAL A 324 -19.01 10.61 7.72
N ARG A 325 -18.68 11.60 6.86
CA ARG A 325 -18.11 12.87 7.32
C ARG A 325 -18.99 13.46 8.41
N GLY A 326 -20.29 13.64 8.16
CA GLY A 326 -21.24 14.16 9.14
C GLY A 326 -21.26 13.39 10.47
N HIS A 327 -21.08 12.08 10.46
CA HIS A 327 -20.94 11.29 11.69
C HIS A 327 -19.60 11.49 12.40
N LEU A 328 -18.50 11.55 11.64
CA LEU A 328 -17.18 11.84 12.20
C LEU A 328 -17.16 13.21 12.87
N LEU A 329 -17.79 14.24 12.31
CA LEU A 329 -17.83 15.58 12.92
C LEU A 329 -18.55 15.61 14.28
N ASN A 330 -19.38 14.61 14.60
CA ASN A 330 -19.99 14.47 15.92
C ASN A 330 -19.07 13.78 16.94
N ILE A 331 -17.95 13.23 16.49
CA ILE A 331 -16.89 12.67 17.33
C ILE A 331 -15.85 13.79 17.50
N ASP A 332 -15.51 14.13 18.74
CA ASP A 332 -14.46 15.13 18.99
C ASP A 332 -13.07 14.50 18.79
N PHE A 333 -12.61 14.43 17.54
CA PHE A 333 -11.30 13.84 17.19
C PHE A 333 -10.35 14.82 16.50
N MET A 334 -10.78 16.05 16.22
CA MET A 334 -9.92 17.11 15.68
C MET A 334 -8.68 17.40 16.57
N PRO A 335 -8.75 17.33 17.92
CA PRO A 335 -7.58 17.47 18.78
C PRO A 335 -6.47 16.43 18.59
N LEU A 336 -6.72 15.33 17.85
CA LEU A 336 -5.71 14.29 17.58
C LEU A 336 -4.71 14.72 16.50
N PHE A 337 -5.13 15.54 15.53
CA PHE A 337 -4.31 15.88 14.36
C PHE A 337 -2.97 16.56 14.68
N PRO A 338 -2.86 17.50 15.64
CA PRO A 338 -1.57 18.08 16.03
C PRO A 338 -0.47 17.03 16.30
N ALA A 339 -0.81 15.96 17.03
CA ALA A 339 0.13 14.89 17.34
C ALA A 339 0.42 14.01 16.10
N LEU A 340 -0.57 13.76 15.25
CA LEU A 340 -0.43 12.93 14.06
C LEU A 340 0.41 13.61 12.97
N LEU A 341 0.14 14.90 12.72
CA LEU A 341 0.88 15.72 11.74
C LEU A 341 2.35 15.90 12.16
N ASN A 342 2.64 15.88 13.46
CA ASN A 342 4.00 15.96 14.01
C ASN A 342 4.60 14.59 14.37
N SER A 343 3.97 13.47 13.98
CA SER A 343 4.48 12.12 14.29
C SER A 343 5.91 11.95 13.75
N SER A 344 6.74 11.13 14.41
CA SER A 344 8.05 10.76 13.86
C SER A 344 7.95 9.88 12.62
N ASN A 345 6.82 9.18 12.44
CA ASN A 345 6.59 8.28 11.31
C ASN A 345 5.95 9.02 10.12
N LYS A 346 6.58 8.88 8.94
CA LYS A 346 6.14 9.51 7.69
C LYS A 346 4.75 9.05 7.24
N ASP A 347 4.47 7.76 7.32
CA ASP A 347 3.20 7.18 6.87
C ASP A 347 2.02 7.70 7.70
N VAL A 348 2.22 7.91 9.01
CA VAL A 348 1.22 8.53 9.89
C VAL A 348 0.98 9.98 9.50
N ARG A 349 2.04 10.78 9.28
CA ARG A 349 1.91 12.18 8.86
C ARG A 349 1.15 12.29 7.54
N GLN A 350 1.54 11.50 6.53
CA GLN A 350 0.87 11.46 5.23
C GLN A 350 -0.60 11.02 5.33
N ALA A 351 -0.88 9.90 6.00
CA ALA A 351 -2.25 9.42 6.16
C ALA A 351 -3.14 10.42 6.91
N SER A 352 -2.58 11.10 7.91
CA SER A 352 -3.31 12.12 8.68
C SER A 352 -3.63 13.37 7.85
N VAL A 353 -2.70 13.89 7.04
CA VAL A 353 -2.98 15.07 6.20
C VAL A 353 -3.93 14.74 5.05
N THR A 354 -3.88 13.53 4.50
CA THR A 354 -4.86 13.04 3.51
C THR A 354 -6.27 12.98 4.11
N LEU A 355 -6.41 12.39 5.30
CA LEU A 355 -7.70 12.37 6.02
C LEU A 355 -8.20 13.79 6.32
N LEU A 356 -7.31 14.66 6.81
CA LEU A 356 -7.64 16.05 7.13
C LEU A 356 -8.11 16.81 5.87
N CYS A 357 -7.47 16.57 4.73
CA CYS A 357 -7.89 17.11 3.43
C CYS A 357 -9.30 16.64 3.05
N THR A 358 -9.61 15.35 3.16
CA THR A 358 -10.95 14.83 2.89
C THR A 358 -12.00 15.45 3.81
N LEU A 359 -11.67 15.64 5.09
CA LEU A 359 -12.56 16.29 6.06
C LEU A 359 -12.75 17.79 5.83
N SER A 360 -11.81 18.46 5.15
CA SER A 360 -11.90 19.90 4.84
C SER A 360 -12.93 20.24 3.74
N HIS A 361 -13.44 19.24 3.02
CA HIS A 361 -14.42 19.46 1.95
C HIS A 361 -15.75 20.01 2.51
N PRO A 362 -16.34 21.07 1.91
CA PRO A 362 -17.61 21.64 2.35
C PRO A 362 -18.80 20.64 2.27
N PRO A 363 -19.90 20.85 3.04
CA PRO A 363 -20.13 21.88 4.04
C PRO A 363 -19.99 21.32 5.46
N ARG A 364 -19.47 22.11 6.40
CA ARG A 364 -19.33 21.89 7.87
C ARG A 364 -17.92 21.47 8.31
N ASN A 365 -17.38 22.30 9.22
CA ASN A 365 -16.17 22.17 10.07
C ASN A 365 -15.06 23.22 9.94
N LEU A 366 -15.33 24.35 9.30
CA LEU A 366 -14.36 25.44 9.17
C LEU A 366 -13.71 25.88 10.48
N ASP A 367 -14.48 26.01 11.56
CA ASP A 367 -13.95 26.48 12.83
C ASP A 367 -12.81 25.60 13.37
N ALA A 368 -12.87 24.28 13.09
CA ALA A 368 -11.82 23.35 13.50
C ALA A 368 -10.55 23.44 12.62
N PHE A 369 -10.69 23.83 11.34
CA PHE A 369 -9.56 23.98 10.41
C PHE A 369 -8.92 25.36 10.43
N VAL A 370 -9.70 26.40 10.76
CA VAL A 370 -9.27 27.81 10.72
C VAL A 370 -8.60 28.25 12.04
N CYS A 371 -8.51 27.36 13.03
CA CYS A 371 -7.75 27.65 14.25
C CYS A 371 -6.26 27.84 13.95
N LYS A 372 -5.67 28.90 14.54
CA LYS A 372 -4.25 29.24 14.43
C LYS A 372 -3.33 28.05 14.72
N ASP A 373 -3.70 27.22 15.69
CA ASP A 373 -2.92 26.05 16.07
C ASP A 373 -2.85 25.04 14.92
N MET A 374 -3.96 24.73 14.24
CA MET A 374 -3.98 23.77 13.13
C MET A 374 -3.12 24.26 11.95
N LEU A 375 -3.26 25.54 11.57
CA LEU A 375 -2.45 26.14 10.49
C LEU A 375 -0.95 26.11 10.83
N GLN A 376 -0.58 26.28 12.11
CA GLN A 376 0.82 26.16 12.53
C GLN A 376 1.33 24.72 12.38
N HIS A 377 0.54 23.71 12.72
CA HIS A 377 0.93 22.30 12.56
C HIS A 377 1.06 21.90 11.09
N LEU A 378 0.19 22.41 10.21
CA LEU A 378 0.34 22.23 8.75
C LEU A 378 1.64 22.86 8.24
N ALA A 379 1.98 24.07 8.70
CA ALA A 379 3.23 24.71 8.33
C ALA A 379 4.46 23.90 8.79
N ILE A 380 4.44 23.38 10.03
CA ILE A 380 5.52 22.52 10.54
C ILE A 380 5.65 21.26 9.68
N LEU A 381 4.54 20.62 9.30
CA LEU A 381 4.55 19.46 8.42
C LEU A 381 5.19 19.79 7.06
N MET A 382 4.81 20.91 6.43
CA MET A 382 5.40 21.35 5.15
C MET A 382 6.91 21.62 5.28
N GLN A 383 7.36 22.17 6.41
CA GLN A 383 8.79 22.37 6.68
C GLN A 383 9.55 21.05 6.87
N MET A 384 8.94 20.07 7.52
CA MET A 384 9.53 18.74 7.73
C MET A 384 9.62 17.94 6.42
N GLU A 385 8.69 18.15 5.49
CA GLU A 385 8.52 17.35 4.27
C GLU A 385 8.44 18.20 2.97
N ARG A 386 9.38 19.14 2.80
CA ARG A 386 9.36 20.17 1.74
C ARG A 386 9.20 19.68 0.30
N ALA A 387 9.67 18.46 0.00
CA ALA A 387 9.60 17.85 -1.34
C ALA A 387 8.68 16.62 -1.38
N ASN A 388 7.71 16.53 -0.46
CA ASN A 388 6.78 15.42 -0.43
C ASN A 388 5.48 15.76 -1.15
N HIS A 389 5.26 15.11 -2.30
CA HIS A 389 4.06 15.32 -3.12
C HIS A 389 2.75 15.19 -2.34
N VAL A 390 2.60 14.15 -1.51
CA VAL A 390 1.39 13.91 -0.71
C VAL A 390 1.10 15.08 0.22
N VAL A 391 2.14 15.58 0.90
CA VAL A 391 1.99 16.71 1.82
C VAL A 391 1.59 17.96 1.05
N ILE A 392 2.34 18.34 0.01
CA ILE A 392 2.12 19.56 -0.76
C ILE A 392 0.71 19.59 -1.37
N ILE A 393 0.30 18.50 -2.00
CA ILE A 393 -1.01 18.39 -2.66
C ILE A 393 -2.12 18.56 -1.62
N HIS A 394 -2.09 17.80 -0.53
CA HIS A 394 -3.16 17.82 0.46
C HIS A 394 -3.18 19.11 1.28
N THR A 395 -2.05 19.70 1.63
CA THR A 395 -2.03 21.02 2.29
C THR A 395 -2.58 22.10 1.37
N SER A 396 -2.22 22.09 0.08
CA SER A 396 -2.75 23.03 -0.91
C SER A 396 -4.28 22.92 -1.02
N CYS A 397 -4.81 21.70 -1.09
CA CYS A 397 -6.26 21.46 -1.13
C CYS A 397 -6.97 21.92 0.16
N ILE A 398 -6.38 21.67 1.34
CA ILE A 398 -6.92 22.15 2.62
C ILE A 398 -7.01 23.68 2.62
N MET A 399 -5.93 24.36 2.21
CA MET A 399 -5.86 25.81 2.15
C MET A 399 -6.86 26.40 1.14
N GLU A 400 -7.05 25.75 -0.01
CA GLU A 400 -8.04 26.12 -1.00
C GLU A 400 -9.47 25.99 -0.44
N ASN A 401 -9.77 24.89 0.25
CA ASN A 401 -11.07 24.68 0.89
C ASN A 401 -11.35 25.71 2.00
N ILE A 402 -10.33 26.07 2.80
CA ILE A 402 -10.39 27.15 3.78
C ILE A 402 -10.68 28.51 3.10
N CYS A 403 -10.04 28.78 1.96
CA CYS A 403 -10.24 29.99 1.18
C CYS A 403 -11.68 30.10 0.66
N ARG A 404 -12.18 29.05 -0.01
CA ARG A 404 -13.54 28.99 -0.58
C ARG A 404 -14.63 29.18 0.47
N ALA A 405 -14.31 28.89 1.70
CA ALA A 405 -15.19 29.04 2.83
C ALA A 405 -15.11 30.39 3.56
N GLY A 406 -14.31 31.33 3.07
CA GLY A 406 -14.30 32.72 3.51
C GLY A 406 -13.28 33.07 4.59
N ALA A 407 -12.39 32.16 4.98
CA ALA A 407 -11.39 32.39 6.03
C ALA A 407 -10.00 32.84 5.47
N VAL A 408 -10.01 33.56 4.35
CA VAL A 408 -8.79 33.94 3.59
C VAL A 408 -7.80 34.76 4.41
N GLU A 409 -8.26 35.70 5.24
CA GLU A 409 -7.38 36.58 6.01
C GLU A 409 -6.56 35.82 7.06
N VAL A 410 -7.18 34.86 7.76
CA VAL A 410 -6.50 34.05 8.77
C VAL A 410 -5.45 33.18 8.11
N LEU A 411 -5.80 32.60 6.96
CA LEU A 411 -4.91 31.75 6.17
C LEU A 411 -3.69 32.53 5.65
N VAL A 412 -3.89 33.68 4.99
CA VAL A 412 -2.80 34.48 4.41
C VAL A 412 -1.85 35.03 5.47
N ARG A 413 -2.34 35.31 6.70
CA ARG A 413 -1.50 35.73 7.83
C ARG A 413 -0.73 34.58 8.49
N SER A 414 -0.99 33.32 8.12
CA SER A 414 -0.39 32.15 8.75
C SER A 414 0.95 31.76 8.12
N GLN A 415 1.81 31.09 8.89
CA GLN A 415 3.05 30.49 8.36
C GLN A 415 2.76 29.47 7.25
N CYS A 416 1.60 28.81 7.28
CA CYS A 416 1.20 27.84 6.26
C CYS A 416 1.13 28.46 4.86
N PHE A 417 0.71 29.73 4.75
CA PHE A 417 0.72 30.46 3.49
C PHE A 417 2.14 30.77 3.00
N GLU A 418 3.05 31.11 3.92
CA GLU A 418 4.47 31.26 3.56
C GLU A 418 5.09 29.96 3.07
N GLU A 419 4.80 28.82 3.72
CA GLU A 419 5.30 27.52 3.26
C GLU A 419 4.72 27.14 1.89
N LEU A 420 3.46 27.47 1.59
CA LEU A 420 2.87 27.28 0.25
C LEU A 420 3.66 28.06 -0.82
N LEU A 421 4.02 29.32 -0.53
CA LEU A 421 4.83 30.12 -1.45
C LEU A 421 6.26 29.58 -1.58
N LEU A 422 6.83 29.02 -0.51
CA LEU A 422 8.13 28.36 -0.57
C LEU A 422 8.08 27.07 -1.39
N SER A 423 7.00 26.28 -1.30
CA SER A 423 6.80 25.11 -2.16
C SER A 423 6.81 25.48 -3.64
N LEU A 424 6.22 26.62 -4.03
CA LEU A 424 6.27 27.13 -5.40
C LEU A 424 7.69 27.48 -5.87
N LEU A 425 8.57 27.87 -4.94
CA LEU A 425 9.93 28.31 -5.24
C LEU A 425 10.96 27.17 -5.19
N ASP A 426 10.61 26.03 -4.60
CA ASP A 426 11.51 24.89 -4.44
C ASP A 426 11.61 24.07 -5.75
N PRO A 427 12.78 24.01 -6.39
CA PRO A 427 12.96 23.29 -7.65
C PRO A 427 12.90 21.76 -7.51
N MET A 428 12.88 21.23 -6.28
CA MET A 428 12.78 19.78 -6.03
C MET A 428 11.35 19.25 -6.17
N ASN A 429 10.35 20.14 -6.21
CA ASN A 429 8.94 19.77 -6.33
C ASN A 429 8.58 19.43 -7.76
N ASP A 430 7.84 18.33 -7.93
CA ASP A 430 7.35 17.89 -9.23
C ASP A 430 6.21 18.78 -9.75
N GLU A 431 6.01 18.78 -11.08
CA GLU A 431 5.02 19.65 -11.72
C GLU A 431 3.58 19.38 -11.28
N GLU A 432 3.23 18.15 -10.89
CA GLU A 432 1.89 17.80 -10.43
C GLU A 432 1.62 18.47 -9.08
N SER A 433 2.52 18.30 -8.11
CA SER A 433 2.47 18.96 -6.80
C SER A 433 2.37 20.48 -6.94
N ILE A 434 3.19 21.06 -7.81
CA ILE A 434 3.17 22.50 -8.08
C ILE A 434 1.85 22.93 -8.75
N GLY A 435 1.25 22.10 -9.58
CA GLY A 435 -0.08 22.34 -10.15
C GLY A 435 -1.14 22.60 -9.10
N PHE A 436 -1.17 21.82 -8.02
CA PHE A 436 -2.07 22.04 -6.88
C PHE A 436 -1.76 23.31 -6.09
N VAL A 437 -0.47 23.66 -5.94
CA VAL A 437 -0.06 24.93 -5.31
C VAL A 437 -0.59 26.12 -6.12
N VAL A 438 -0.41 26.10 -7.43
CA VAL A 438 -0.87 27.18 -8.32
C VAL A 438 -2.40 27.26 -8.35
N GLU A 439 -3.10 26.13 -8.32
CA GLU A 439 -4.56 26.09 -8.24
C GLU A 439 -5.09 26.72 -6.94
N CYS A 440 -4.47 26.38 -5.81
CA CYS A 440 -4.75 27.01 -4.53
C CYS A 440 -4.48 28.53 -4.56
N LEU A 441 -3.36 28.96 -5.15
CA LEU A 441 -3.06 30.38 -5.33
C LEU A 441 -4.04 31.09 -6.27
N ALA A 442 -4.54 30.42 -7.30
CA ALA A 442 -5.53 30.99 -8.21
C ALA A 442 -6.85 31.27 -7.50
N GLU A 443 -7.25 30.43 -6.53
CA GLU A 443 -8.39 30.70 -5.65
C GLU A 443 -8.09 31.85 -4.68
N LEU A 444 -6.96 31.79 -3.97
CA LEU A 444 -6.57 32.80 -2.97
C LEU A 444 -6.44 34.21 -3.58
N THR A 445 -5.92 34.32 -4.80
CA THR A 445 -5.73 35.60 -5.50
C THR A 445 -7.01 36.22 -6.03
N LYS A 446 -8.18 35.57 -5.90
CA LYS A 446 -9.47 36.24 -6.11
C LYS A 446 -9.79 37.26 -5.03
N HIS A 447 -9.10 37.19 -3.88
CA HIS A 447 -9.30 38.08 -2.75
C HIS A 447 -8.24 39.18 -2.68
N GLU A 448 -8.67 40.43 -2.57
CA GLU A 448 -7.81 41.62 -2.55
C GLU A 448 -6.73 41.57 -1.45
N PHE A 449 -7.07 40.99 -0.29
CA PHE A 449 -6.13 40.83 0.83
C PHE A 449 -4.89 40.01 0.45
N THR A 450 -5.09 38.90 -0.26
CA THR A 450 -4.00 38.04 -0.76
C THR A 450 -3.12 38.79 -1.75
N LEU A 451 -3.74 39.55 -2.67
CA LEU A 451 -3.03 40.33 -3.68
C LEU A 451 -2.10 41.35 -3.01
N LYS A 452 -2.63 42.11 -2.05
CA LYS A 452 -1.86 43.09 -1.27
C LYS A 452 -0.67 42.43 -0.56
N TYR A 453 -0.89 41.29 0.08
CA TYR A 453 0.16 40.54 0.76
C TYR A 453 1.29 40.12 -0.18
N LEU A 454 0.95 39.56 -1.35
CA LEU A 454 1.94 39.12 -2.34
C LEU A 454 2.81 40.27 -2.88
N TYR A 455 2.26 41.48 -2.97
CA TYR A 455 3.04 42.66 -3.39
C TYR A 455 3.95 43.22 -2.30
N GLU A 456 3.52 43.17 -1.04
CA GLU A 456 4.27 43.72 0.10
C GLU A 456 5.36 42.76 0.61
N ARG A 457 5.29 41.49 0.21
CA ARG A 457 6.23 40.44 0.61
C ARG A 457 7.67 40.75 0.15
N LYS A 458 8.63 40.53 1.05
CA LYS A 458 10.07 40.66 0.78
C LYS A 458 10.69 39.28 0.56
N GLY A 459 11.59 39.14 -0.41
CA GLY A 459 12.31 37.89 -0.69
C GLY A 459 12.26 37.49 -2.18
N GLU A 460 12.54 36.23 -2.47
CA GLU A 460 12.34 35.67 -3.80
C GLU A 460 10.87 35.77 -4.22
N SER A 461 10.64 36.25 -5.44
CA SER A 461 9.31 36.62 -5.92
C SER A 461 8.55 35.40 -6.45
N PRO A 462 7.43 34.99 -5.82
CA PRO A 462 6.52 34.00 -6.37
C PRO A 462 5.99 34.41 -7.74
N ILE A 463 5.83 35.72 -7.97
CA ILE A 463 5.35 36.28 -9.25
C ILE A 463 6.34 35.94 -10.37
N LYS A 464 7.65 36.06 -10.13
CA LYS A 464 8.65 35.70 -11.15
C LYS A 464 8.64 34.20 -11.47
N CYS A 465 8.41 33.35 -10.46
CA CYS A 465 8.22 31.92 -10.67
C CYS A 465 6.98 31.65 -11.54
N LEU A 466 5.83 32.22 -11.17
CA LEU A 466 4.58 32.08 -11.91
C LEU A 466 4.71 32.53 -13.37
N VAL A 467 5.41 33.63 -13.64
CA VAL A 467 5.65 34.11 -15.00
C VAL A 467 6.50 33.13 -15.81
N ARG A 468 7.57 32.57 -15.22
CA ARG A 468 8.37 31.53 -15.86
C ARG A 468 7.56 30.28 -16.18
N MET A 469 6.72 29.85 -15.24
CA MET A 469 5.84 28.68 -15.42
C MET A 469 4.77 28.93 -16.46
N ALA A 470 4.19 30.14 -16.50
CA ALA A 470 3.27 30.54 -17.54
C ALA A 470 3.93 30.47 -18.93
N MET A 471 5.23 30.78 -19.04
CA MET A 471 5.96 30.65 -20.31
C MET A 471 6.33 29.20 -20.69
N ASN A 472 6.25 28.24 -19.76
CA ASN A 472 6.54 26.84 -20.08
C ASN A 472 5.34 26.17 -20.77
N LEU A 473 5.34 26.18 -22.10
CA LEU A 473 4.24 25.65 -22.92
C LEU A 473 4.26 24.13 -23.11
N GLU A 474 5.26 23.42 -22.57
CA GLU A 474 5.29 21.95 -22.57
C GLU A 474 4.13 21.40 -21.72
N ASN A 475 3.92 21.99 -20.53
CA ASN A 475 2.78 21.71 -19.66
C ASN A 475 1.72 22.81 -19.79
N LYS A 476 0.83 22.66 -20.77
CA LYS A 476 -0.22 23.63 -21.09
C LYS A 476 -1.18 23.90 -19.93
N ASP A 477 -1.46 22.90 -19.08
CA ASP A 477 -2.36 23.06 -17.94
C ASP A 477 -1.73 23.94 -16.86
N LEU A 478 -0.52 23.59 -16.42
CA LEU A 478 0.24 24.37 -15.44
C LEU A 478 0.52 25.79 -15.91
N SER A 479 0.87 25.94 -17.20
CA SER A 479 1.03 27.25 -17.85
C SER A 479 -0.23 28.09 -17.71
N PHE A 480 -1.39 27.54 -18.09
CA PHE A 480 -2.67 28.26 -18.06
C PHE A 480 -3.13 28.59 -16.63
N LYS A 481 -2.93 27.67 -15.68
CA LYS A 481 -3.19 27.91 -14.25
C LYS A 481 -2.31 29.04 -13.72
N SER A 482 -1.02 29.06 -14.06
CA SER A 482 -0.07 30.10 -13.65
C SER A 482 -0.46 31.48 -14.23
N ALA A 483 -0.84 31.51 -15.51
CA ALA A 483 -1.37 32.70 -16.17
C ALA A 483 -2.63 33.24 -15.49
N THR A 484 -3.50 32.37 -14.97
CA THR A 484 -4.70 32.78 -14.23
C THR A 484 -4.34 33.56 -12.96
N VAL A 485 -3.33 33.12 -12.22
CA VAL A 485 -2.82 33.84 -11.04
C VAL A 485 -2.27 35.22 -11.44
N ILE A 486 -1.48 35.29 -12.52
CA ILE A 486 -0.92 36.55 -13.04
C ILE A 486 -2.03 37.51 -13.47
N ARG A 487 -3.07 37.00 -14.13
CA ARG A 487 -4.24 37.79 -14.50
C ARG A 487 -4.99 38.32 -13.28
N ASN A 488 -5.16 37.53 -12.22
CA ASN A 488 -5.79 38.04 -10.99
C ASN A 488 -4.95 39.17 -10.36
N LEU A 489 -3.62 39.02 -10.37
CA LEU A 489 -2.70 40.07 -9.96
C LEU A 489 -2.82 41.33 -10.85
N SER A 490 -3.12 41.22 -12.15
CA SER A 490 -3.26 42.42 -12.98
C SER A 490 -4.50 43.26 -12.70
N HIS A 491 -5.59 42.66 -12.20
CA HIS A 491 -6.87 43.36 -12.00
C HIS A 491 -6.87 44.35 -10.81
N SER A 492 -6.16 44.07 -9.72
CA SER A 492 -6.19 44.91 -8.51
C SER A 492 -4.87 45.62 -8.20
N GLY A 493 -3.81 45.37 -8.98
CA GLY A 493 -2.46 45.83 -8.64
C GLY A 493 -1.53 46.03 -9.83
N ALA A 494 -2.05 46.49 -10.97
CA ALA A 494 -1.26 46.74 -12.20
C ALA A 494 0.04 47.53 -11.93
N SER A 495 0.01 48.51 -11.02
CA SER A 495 1.18 49.31 -10.64
C SER A 495 2.29 48.56 -9.90
N ASN A 496 2.00 47.39 -9.34
CA ASN A 496 2.98 46.57 -8.62
C ASN A 496 3.61 45.51 -9.55
N LEU A 497 2.92 45.09 -10.61
CA LEU A 497 3.51 44.23 -11.64
C LEU A 497 4.55 44.96 -12.51
N LYS A 498 4.66 46.29 -12.43
CA LYS A 498 5.69 47.08 -13.13
C LYS A 498 7.12 46.62 -12.83
N TYR A 499 7.37 46.02 -11.67
CA TYR A 499 8.71 45.54 -11.29
C TYR A 499 9.09 44.25 -12.03
N PHE A 500 8.11 43.55 -12.63
CA PHE A 500 8.28 42.33 -13.43
C PHE A 500 7.89 42.58 -14.89
N LYS A 501 8.03 43.83 -15.34
CA LYS A 501 7.51 44.29 -16.63
C LYS A 501 8.08 43.50 -17.80
N GLU A 502 9.39 43.24 -17.82
CA GLU A 502 10.05 42.51 -18.91
C GLU A 502 9.52 41.08 -18.96
N GLU A 503 9.49 40.39 -17.82
CA GLU A 503 9.01 39.01 -17.77
C GLU A 503 7.53 38.88 -18.14
N VAL A 504 6.68 39.82 -17.69
CA VAL A 504 5.26 39.84 -18.07
C VAL A 504 5.08 40.13 -19.55
N GLN A 505 5.91 41.00 -20.16
CA GLN A 505 5.87 41.25 -21.60
C GLN A 505 6.26 40.00 -22.41
N ASP A 506 7.27 39.25 -21.96
CA ASP A 506 7.69 38.00 -22.62
C ASP A 506 6.58 36.95 -22.56
N TYR A 507 5.98 36.76 -21.38
CA TYR A 507 4.82 35.89 -21.18
C TYR A 507 3.65 36.26 -22.11
N LEU A 508 3.27 37.54 -22.17
CA LEU A 508 2.18 38.00 -23.01
C LEU A 508 2.48 37.78 -24.50
N THR A 509 3.72 38.03 -24.92
CA THR A 509 4.16 37.81 -26.31
C THR A 509 4.06 36.32 -26.67
N CYS A 510 4.49 35.45 -25.77
CA CYS A 510 4.40 34.00 -25.92
C CYS A 510 2.95 33.54 -26.11
N TYR A 511 2.03 34.03 -25.27
CA TYR A 511 0.60 33.67 -25.31
C TYR A 511 -0.14 34.23 -26.53
N LEU A 512 0.13 35.48 -26.93
CA LEU A 512 -0.48 36.07 -28.13
C LEU A 512 -0.04 35.32 -29.40
N SER A 513 1.19 34.80 -29.42
CA SER A 513 1.71 34.00 -30.55
C SER A 513 1.19 32.57 -30.58
N HIS A 514 0.48 32.13 -29.53
CA HIS A 514 0.10 30.73 -29.38
C HIS A 514 -1.08 30.37 -30.32
N PRO A 515 -1.10 29.17 -30.93
CA PRO A 515 -2.15 28.77 -31.87
C PRO A 515 -3.51 28.52 -31.22
N GLU A 516 -3.55 28.15 -29.93
CA GLU A 516 -4.81 27.94 -29.21
C GLU A 516 -5.43 29.26 -28.72
N LEU A 517 -6.68 29.51 -29.10
CA LEU A 517 -7.42 30.74 -28.78
C LEU A 517 -7.49 31.06 -27.28
N ARG A 518 -7.56 30.05 -26.41
CA ARG A 518 -7.63 30.26 -24.95
C ARG A 518 -6.41 31.00 -24.40
N PHE A 519 -5.22 30.75 -24.97
CA PHE A 519 -3.98 31.42 -24.56
C PHE A 519 -3.98 32.88 -25.02
N GLN A 520 -4.39 33.13 -26.27
CA GLN A 520 -4.54 34.48 -26.80
C GLN A 520 -5.55 35.29 -25.97
N GLN A 521 -6.71 34.71 -25.65
CA GLN A 521 -7.75 35.35 -24.83
C GLN A 521 -7.25 35.67 -23.41
N MET A 522 -6.48 34.77 -22.78
CA MET A 522 -5.88 34.99 -21.46
C MET A 522 -4.89 36.17 -21.49
N ALA A 523 -4.03 36.24 -22.51
CA ALA A 523 -3.10 37.36 -22.67
C ALA A 523 -3.83 38.69 -22.93
N ILE A 524 -4.83 38.70 -23.81
CA ILE A 524 -5.64 39.90 -24.10
C ILE A 524 -6.33 40.39 -22.82
N SER A 525 -6.97 39.50 -22.06
CA SER A 525 -7.63 39.86 -20.79
C SER A 525 -6.64 40.44 -19.77
N THR A 526 -5.45 39.85 -19.66
CA THR A 526 -4.39 40.34 -18.79
C THR A 526 -3.90 41.72 -19.23
N LEU A 527 -3.69 41.91 -20.54
CA LEU A 527 -3.31 43.19 -21.15
C LEU A 527 -4.33 44.30 -20.93
N CYS A 528 -5.62 44.00 -21.10
CA CYS A 528 -6.68 44.98 -20.83
C CYS A 528 -6.58 45.53 -19.40
N SER A 529 -6.40 44.64 -18.42
CA SER A 529 -6.27 45.02 -17.01
C SER A 529 -5.01 45.85 -16.75
N LEU A 530 -3.88 45.47 -17.34
CA LEU A 530 -2.62 46.21 -17.19
C LEU A 530 -2.63 47.56 -17.90
N SER A 531 -3.41 47.69 -18.98
CA SER A 531 -3.51 48.92 -19.78
C SER A 531 -4.15 50.08 -19.03
N GLU A 532 -4.85 49.81 -17.92
CA GLU A 532 -5.35 50.84 -17.00
C GLU A 532 -4.21 51.61 -16.31
N ASP A 533 -3.01 51.02 -16.20
CA ASP A 533 -1.82 51.73 -15.72
C ASP A 533 -1.14 52.51 -16.88
N PRO A 534 -1.04 53.85 -16.78
CA PRO A 534 -0.43 54.68 -17.83
C PRO A 534 1.00 54.28 -18.19
N LYS A 535 1.81 53.82 -17.22
CA LYS A 535 3.20 53.41 -17.46
C LYS A 535 3.29 52.09 -18.22
N PHE A 536 2.36 51.17 -17.95
CA PHE A 536 2.28 49.90 -18.65
C PHE A 536 1.68 50.07 -20.05
N SER A 537 0.68 50.95 -20.21
CA SER A 537 0.15 51.31 -21.53
C SER A 537 1.21 51.87 -22.48
N VAL A 538 2.04 52.82 -22.01
CA VAL A 538 3.15 53.37 -22.81
C VAL A 538 4.13 52.27 -23.21
N ALA A 539 4.42 51.34 -22.30
CA ALA A 539 5.31 50.23 -22.57
C ALA A 539 4.77 49.24 -23.60
N ILE A 540 3.48 48.91 -23.55
CA ILE A 540 2.82 48.07 -24.56
C ILE A 540 2.93 48.75 -25.93
N GLY A 541 2.66 50.06 -25.99
CA GLY A 541 2.69 50.85 -27.22
C GLY A 541 4.06 50.91 -27.92
N GLN A 542 5.14 50.62 -27.19
CA GLN A 542 6.52 50.59 -27.69
C GLN A 542 7.07 49.16 -27.88
N SER A 543 6.24 48.13 -27.69
CA SER A 543 6.66 46.72 -27.68
C SER A 543 6.08 45.92 -28.85
N ARG A 544 6.68 44.76 -29.13
CA ARG A 544 6.21 43.77 -30.12
C ARG A 544 4.77 43.28 -29.87
N LEU A 545 4.26 43.46 -28.66
CA LEU A 545 2.88 43.11 -28.29
C LEU A 545 1.82 43.82 -29.13
N LYS A 546 2.06 45.09 -29.51
CA LYS A 546 1.11 45.87 -30.31
C LYS A 546 0.94 45.28 -31.71
N GLU A 547 2.03 44.82 -32.32
CA GLU A 547 2.02 44.19 -33.64
C GLU A 547 1.26 42.86 -33.60
N GLN A 548 1.47 42.05 -32.56
CA GLN A 548 0.78 40.78 -32.38
C GLN A 548 -0.73 40.94 -32.11
N LEU A 549 -1.13 41.95 -31.34
CA LEU A 549 -2.54 42.26 -31.13
C LEU A 549 -3.23 42.65 -32.45
N GLU A 550 -2.54 43.41 -33.30
CA GLU A 550 -3.05 43.80 -34.61
C GLU A 550 -3.19 42.58 -35.55
N GLU A 551 -2.24 41.66 -35.51
CA GLU A 551 -2.31 40.39 -36.26
C GLU A 551 -3.51 39.54 -35.81
N ILE A 552 -3.71 39.35 -34.51
CA ILE A 552 -4.85 38.59 -33.96
C ILE A 552 -6.18 39.28 -34.34
N ARG A 553 -6.24 40.62 -34.30
CA ARG A 553 -7.43 41.37 -34.73
C ARG A 553 -7.78 41.04 -36.19
N GLN A 554 -6.80 41.12 -37.09
CA GLN A 554 -6.98 40.82 -38.50
C GLN A 554 -7.43 39.36 -38.74
N GLN A 555 -6.81 38.40 -38.04
CA GLN A 555 -7.19 36.99 -38.09
C GLN A 555 -8.65 36.78 -37.61
N THR A 556 -9.04 37.47 -36.54
CA THR A 556 -10.39 37.39 -35.98
C THR A 556 -11.43 37.98 -36.93
N GLU A 557 -11.15 39.15 -37.54
CA GLU A 557 -12.02 39.77 -38.54
C GLU A 557 -12.19 38.90 -39.78
N ALA A 558 -11.10 38.28 -40.27
CA ALA A 558 -11.14 37.34 -41.39
C ALA A 558 -11.99 36.11 -41.06
N THR A 559 -11.82 35.54 -39.86
CA THR A 559 -12.60 34.39 -39.38
C THR A 559 -14.09 34.75 -39.26
N HIS A 560 -14.41 35.91 -38.71
CA HIS A 560 -15.78 36.40 -38.60
C HIS A 560 -16.44 36.61 -39.98
N ALA A 561 -15.69 37.14 -40.96
CA ALA A 561 -16.17 37.30 -42.33
C ALA A 561 -16.49 35.95 -43.01
N LEU A 562 -15.64 34.93 -42.80
CA LEU A 562 -15.86 33.58 -43.30
C LEU A 562 -17.10 32.95 -42.67
N LEU A 563 -17.23 33.01 -41.34
CA LEU A 563 -18.41 32.50 -40.62
C LEU A 563 -19.70 33.17 -41.11
N LYS A 564 -19.70 34.49 -41.26
CA LYS A 564 -20.86 35.23 -41.78
C LYS A 564 -21.27 34.77 -43.19
N ARG A 565 -20.30 34.43 -44.05
CA ARG A 565 -20.56 33.90 -45.39
C ARG A 565 -21.10 32.47 -45.36
N THR A 566 -20.61 31.63 -44.46
CA THR A 566 -21.10 30.25 -44.31
C THR A 566 -22.51 30.22 -43.71
N ILE A 567 -22.80 31.07 -42.72
CA ILE A 567 -24.13 31.20 -42.12
C ILE A 567 -25.15 31.68 -43.15
N SER A 568 -24.83 32.73 -43.92
CA SER A 568 -25.74 33.20 -44.98
C SER A 568 -25.96 32.17 -46.09
N GLN A 569 -24.99 31.30 -46.36
CA GLN A 569 -25.16 30.18 -47.30
C GLN A 569 -26.02 29.04 -46.75
N THR A 570 -25.99 28.80 -45.44
CA THR A 570 -26.82 27.77 -44.77
C THR A 570 -28.26 28.25 -44.54
N ASP A 571 -28.47 29.54 -44.26
CA ASP A 571 -29.81 30.13 -44.20
C ASP A 571 -30.50 30.10 -45.58
N ASN A 572 -29.74 30.25 -46.67
CA ASN A 572 -30.27 30.10 -48.03
C ASN A 572 -30.57 28.64 -48.42
N LEU A 573 -30.03 27.65 -47.70
CA LEU A 573 -30.36 26.23 -47.89
C LEU A 573 -31.63 25.84 -47.13
N ASN A 574 -31.85 26.41 -45.94
CA ASN A 574 -33.06 26.17 -45.12
C ASN A 574 -34.32 26.95 -45.58
N LEU A 575 -34.18 27.91 -46.50
CA LEU A 575 -35.31 28.60 -47.15
C LEU A 575 -35.80 27.91 -48.43
N ASN A 576 -35.17 26.78 -48.80
CA ASN A 576 -35.51 25.96 -49.98
C ASN A 576 -36.04 24.56 -49.61
N GLU A 577 -36.31 24.30 -48.33
CA GLU A 577 -37.22 23.24 -47.85
C GLU A 577 -38.54 23.90 -47.40
#